data_AF-A0A6A4YDX8-F1
#
_entry.id   AF-A0A6A4YDX8-F1
#
_cell.length_a   1.000
_cell.length_b   1.000
_cell.length_c   1.000
_cell.angle_alpha   90.00
_cell.angle_beta   90.00
_cell.angle_gamma   90.00
#
_symmetry.space_group_name_H-M   'P 1'
#
loop_
_entity.id
_entity.type
_entity.pdbx_description
1 polymer ?
#
loop_
_entity_poly.entity_id
_entity_poly.type
_entity_poly.pdbx_seq_one_letter_code
_entity_poly.pdbx_strand_id
1 'polypeptide(L)'
;MYFHSHMVGRDIQKHELAFLLSQSKMVHALEELPRALEYYYLEHAGNRAGLKKNAPLLPVPSLPTLNIPSSPSTDDGVPRMKLQDLTWKNKARFNALMEKHSFIVLTDLGSAVESLYTDVRAAMQSFFESDLPAKTACTSKHIYRNENKTPMWYAGYETTRVRQCFRGHAGDLSRMMWPDAAFETKWRALLKVCQIICDKSLSLTMGYTVDGAAAQQAQGADLSVCYAFHYLNEEGTGQSEDENVLEHIDPSLYVIEP
;
A
#
# COMPACT_ATOMS: atom_id res chain seq x y z
N MET A 1 -15.56 -4.99 8.03
CA MET A 1 -16.37 -6.02 8.72
C MET A 1 -15.95 -7.39 8.20
N TYR A 2 -15.50 -8.27 9.11
CA TYR A 2 -15.27 -9.73 9.08
C TYR A 2 -14.64 -10.46 7.88
N PHE A 3 -13.55 -11.19 8.15
CA PHE A 3 -13.35 -12.65 7.90
C PHE A 3 -12.32 -13.16 8.94
N HIS A 4 -12.65 -14.04 9.89
CA HIS A 4 -12.75 -15.52 9.86
C HIS A 4 -11.62 -16.24 9.10
N SER A 5 -10.74 -16.87 9.89
CA SER A 5 -9.60 -17.70 9.50
C SER A 5 -10.04 -19.15 9.28
N HIS A 6 -9.67 -19.72 8.14
CA HIS A 6 -9.55 -21.17 7.98
C HIS A 6 -8.18 -21.51 7.38
N MET A 7 -7.35 -22.15 8.21
CA MET A 7 -6.29 -23.03 7.74
C MET A 7 -6.91 -24.35 7.29
N VAL A 8 -6.60 -24.84 6.09
CA VAL A 8 -6.34 -26.27 5.78
C VAL A 8 -5.51 -26.33 4.49
N GLY A 9 -4.51 -27.22 4.45
CA GLY A 9 -3.67 -27.47 3.29
C GLY A 9 -4.16 -28.55 2.31
N ARG A 10 -3.41 -28.65 1.20
CA ARG A 10 -3.30 -29.70 0.16
C ARG A 10 -4.56 -30.13 -0.64
N ASP A 11 -4.34 -30.08 -1.96
CA ASP A 11 -4.95 -30.84 -3.06
C ASP A 11 -6.49 -30.94 -3.19
N ILE A 12 -7.07 -30.15 -4.09
CA ILE A 12 -8.31 -30.50 -4.81
C ILE A 12 -8.12 -30.21 -6.31
N GLN A 13 -8.47 -31.24 -7.10
CA GLN A 13 -8.22 -31.41 -8.52
C GLN A 13 -9.12 -30.55 -9.45
N LYS A 14 -8.63 -30.34 -10.67
CA LYS A 14 -9.14 -29.51 -11.79
C LYS A 14 -10.53 -29.83 -12.38
N HIS A 15 -11.48 -30.46 -11.67
CA HIS A 15 -12.73 -30.92 -12.32
C HIS A 15 -14.09 -30.43 -11.78
N GLU A 16 -14.16 -29.55 -10.79
CA GLU A 16 -15.46 -29.03 -10.29
C GLU A 16 -15.90 -27.65 -10.82
N LEU A 17 -15.08 -26.96 -11.62
CA LEU A 17 -15.43 -25.64 -12.17
C LEU A 17 -16.40 -25.69 -13.37
N ALA A 18 -16.59 -26.85 -13.99
CA ALA A 18 -17.48 -26.98 -15.15
C ALA A 18 -18.97 -27.19 -14.79
N PHE A 19 -19.29 -27.54 -13.54
CA PHE A 19 -20.67 -27.84 -13.14
C PHE A 19 -21.44 -26.61 -12.62
N LEU A 20 -20.74 -25.58 -12.15
CA LEU A 20 -21.36 -24.35 -11.64
C LEU A 20 -21.81 -23.36 -12.73
N LEU A 21 -21.46 -23.59 -14.00
CA LEU A 21 -21.81 -22.71 -15.12
C LEU A 21 -23.17 -23.01 -15.77
N SER A 22 -23.91 -24.02 -15.31
CA SER A 22 -25.29 -24.22 -15.73
C SER A 22 -26.21 -24.18 -14.51
N GLN A 23 -26.85 -23.04 -14.26
CA GLN A 23 -28.29 -22.90 -14.00
C GLN A 23 -28.61 -21.44 -13.61
N SER A 24 -29.72 -20.96 -14.17
CA SER A 24 -30.23 -19.60 -14.19
C SER A 24 -30.66 -19.06 -12.81
N LYS A 25 -29.71 -18.86 -11.89
CA LYS A 25 -29.96 -18.24 -10.57
C LYS A 25 -29.02 -17.09 -10.20
N MET A 26 -28.07 -16.70 -11.06
CA MET A 26 -27.14 -15.59 -10.76
C MET A 26 -27.67 -14.18 -11.02
N VAL A 27 -28.83 -14.01 -11.69
CA VAL A 27 -29.30 -12.65 -12.02
C VAL A 27 -29.87 -11.93 -10.79
N HIS A 28 -30.32 -12.65 -9.76
CA HIS A 28 -30.84 -12.05 -8.52
C HIS A 28 -29.79 -11.87 -7.40
N ALA A 29 -28.55 -12.31 -7.60
CA ALA A 29 -27.50 -12.21 -6.57
C ALA A 29 -26.55 -11.01 -6.74
N LEU A 30 -26.76 -10.18 -7.77
CA LEU A 30 -25.94 -9.00 -8.04
C LEU A 30 -26.39 -7.76 -7.26
N GLU A 31 -27.62 -7.71 -6.76
CA GLU A 31 -28.14 -6.56 -6.01
C GLU A 31 -27.69 -6.51 -4.53
N GLU A 32 -27.05 -7.57 -4.03
CA GLU A 32 -26.58 -7.66 -2.64
C GLU A 32 -25.05 -7.73 -2.49
N LEU A 33 -24.29 -7.44 -3.56
CA LEU A 33 -22.83 -7.33 -3.45
C LEU A 33 -22.44 -5.92 -2.98
N PRO A 34 -21.51 -5.78 -2.02
CA PRO A 34 -20.97 -4.48 -1.66
C PRO A 34 -20.41 -3.78 -2.90
N ARG A 35 -20.66 -2.48 -3.08
CA ARG A 35 -20.23 -1.68 -4.25
C ARG A 35 -18.76 -1.89 -4.65
N ALA A 36 -17.88 -2.19 -3.71
CA ALA A 36 -16.47 -2.49 -3.97
C ALA A 36 -16.26 -3.76 -4.84
N LEU A 37 -17.13 -4.77 -4.73
CA LEU A 37 -17.05 -5.99 -5.55
C LEU A 37 -17.58 -5.77 -6.98
N GLU A 38 -18.51 -4.81 -7.16
CA GLU A 38 -18.99 -4.35 -8.47
C GLU A 38 -17.84 -3.76 -9.29
N TYR A 39 -16.98 -2.94 -8.66
CA TYR A 39 -15.80 -2.36 -9.34
C TYR A 39 -14.79 -3.43 -9.78
N TYR A 40 -14.50 -4.41 -8.92
CA TYR A 40 -13.61 -5.53 -9.26
C TYR A 40 -14.14 -6.33 -10.47
N TYR A 41 -15.46 -6.56 -10.53
CA TYR A 41 -16.07 -7.24 -11.67
C TYR A 41 -16.12 -6.37 -12.93
N LEU A 42 -16.37 -5.07 -12.82
CA LEU A 42 -16.40 -4.16 -13.97
C LEU A 42 -15.02 -3.91 -14.59
N GLU A 43 -13.96 -3.96 -13.79
CA GLU A 43 -12.58 -3.78 -14.25
C GLU A 43 -11.99 -5.05 -14.90
N HIS A 44 -12.46 -6.24 -14.50
CA HIS A 44 -11.92 -7.52 -14.97
C HIS A 44 -12.85 -8.33 -15.90
N ALA A 45 -14.17 -8.12 -15.87
CA ALA A 45 -15.10 -8.67 -16.85
C ALA A 45 -15.36 -7.62 -17.94
N GLY A 46 -14.42 -7.51 -18.88
CA GLY A 46 -14.51 -6.58 -19.99
C GLY A 46 -15.84 -6.66 -20.74
N ASN A 47 -16.73 -5.70 -20.49
CA ASN A 47 -17.81 -5.33 -21.41
C ASN A 47 -18.25 -3.88 -21.12
N ARG A 48 -17.62 -2.93 -21.82
CA ARG A 48 -18.14 -1.56 -21.94
C ARG A 48 -19.40 -1.61 -22.81
N ALA A 49 -20.57 -1.66 -22.17
CA ALA A 49 -21.83 -1.34 -22.84
C ALA A 49 -22.75 -0.52 -21.93
N GLY A 50 -22.70 0.80 -22.11
CA GLY A 50 -23.86 1.66 -21.94
C GLY A 50 -24.10 2.26 -20.56
N LEU A 51 -23.47 3.41 -20.28
CA LEU A 51 -24.07 4.40 -19.39
C LEU A 51 -24.28 5.71 -20.17
N LYS A 52 -25.56 6.07 -20.30
CA LYS A 52 -26.05 7.27 -20.99
C LYS A 52 -25.59 8.52 -20.24
N LYS A 53 -25.09 9.49 -20.99
CA LYS A 53 -24.80 10.85 -20.51
C LYS A 53 -26.10 11.61 -20.17
N ASN A 54 -25.97 12.42 -19.11
CA ASN A 54 -26.73 13.62 -18.74
C ASN A 54 -28.00 13.46 -17.86
N ALA A 55 -27.92 14.01 -16.65
CA ALA A 55 -28.99 14.80 -16.05
C ALA A 55 -28.37 15.96 -15.24
N PRO A 56 -28.89 17.20 -15.32
CA PRO A 56 -28.33 18.35 -14.61
C PRO A 56 -28.70 18.34 -13.12
N LEU A 57 -27.75 18.74 -12.27
CA LEU A 57 -27.92 18.89 -10.82
C LEU A 57 -28.82 20.10 -10.51
N LEU A 58 -29.89 19.87 -9.74
CA LEU A 58 -30.69 20.94 -9.12
C LEU A 58 -30.01 21.43 -7.82
N PRO A 59 -30.17 22.72 -7.44
CA PRO A 59 -29.48 23.30 -6.30
C PRO A 59 -30.07 22.85 -4.96
N VAL A 60 -29.19 22.49 -4.02
CA VAL A 60 -29.52 22.08 -2.65
C VAL A 60 -29.89 23.32 -1.81
N PRO A 61 -30.98 23.31 -1.03
CA PRO A 61 -31.33 24.42 -0.13
C PRO A 61 -30.53 24.36 1.18
N SER A 62 -30.08 25.53 1.63
CA SER A 62 -29.28 25.72 2.86
C SER A 62 -30.09 25.42 4.13
N LEU A 63 -29.59 24.54 5.00
CA LEU A 63 -30.13 24.29 6.35
C LEU A 63 -29.48 25.23 7.40
N PRO A 64 -30.20 25.57 8.49
CA PRO A 64 -29.80 26.63 9.42
C PRO A 64 -28.68 26.19 10.38
N THR A 65 -27.79 27.15 10.68
CA THR A 65 -26.62 27.01 11.54
C THR A 65 -27.01 26.83 13.01
N LEU A 66 -26.68 25.67 13.59
CA LEU A 66 -26.74 25.44 15.04
C LEU A 66 -25.35 25.67 15.66
N ASN A 67 -25.23 26.71 16.48
CA ASN A 67 -24.06 26.99 17.31
C ASN A 67 -23.93 25.93 18.40
N ILE A 68 -22.83 25.15 18.37
CA ILE A 68 -22.43 24.25 19.47
C ILE A 68 -21.14 24.83 20.10
N PRO A 69 -21.03 24.91 21.45
CA PRO A 69 -19.87 25.50 22.11
C PRO A 69 -18.61 24.64 21.90
N SER A 70 -17.50 25.30 21.58
CA SER A 70 -16.19 24.69 21.35
C SER A 70 -15.52 24.24 22.66
N SER A 71 -15.54 22.94 22.93
CA SER A 71 -14.57 22.29 23.81
C SER A 71 -13.26 22.04 23.04
N PRO A 72 -12.08 22.10 23.67
CA PRO A 72 -10.81 21.90 22.99
C PRO A 72 -10.61 20.40 22.70
N SER A 73 -10.99 19.96 21.49
CA SER A 73 -10.76 18.58 21.02
C SER A 73 -9.35 18.46 20.46
N THR A 74 -8.45 17.76 21.15
CA THR A 74 -7.17 17.29 20.59
C THR A 74 -7.25 15.86 20.05
N ASP A 75 -8.43 15.44 19.59
CA ASP A 75 -8.59 14.14 18.93
C ASP A 75 -9.17 14.41 17.54
N ASP A 76 -8.28 14.56 16.57
CA ASP A 76 -8.57 14.70 15.14
C ASP A 76 -9.18 13.41 14.53
N GLY A 77 -9.48 12.40 15.36
CA GLY A 77 -10.00 11.10 14.97
C GLY A 77 -8.94 10.18 14.37
N VAL A 78 -7.69 10.65 14.26
CA VAL A 78 -6.57 9.91 13.68
C VAL A 78 -5.95 9.01 14.76
N PRO A 79 -5.92 7.68 14.56
CA PRO A 79 -5.34 6.75 15.53
C PRO A 79 -3.83 6.96 15.66
N ARG A 80 -3.36 7.37 16.84
CA ARG A 80 -1.92 7.64 17.10
C ARG A 80 -1.34 6.74 18.18
N MET A 81 -0.10 6.29 17.98
CA MET A 81 0.68 5.54 18.96
C MET A 81 2.15 5.92 18.84
N LYS A 82 2.86 6.09 19.96
CA LYS A 82 4.31 6.35 19.91
C LYS A 82 5.06 5.13 19.38
N LEU A 83 6.12 5.30 18.60
CA LEU A 83 6.92 4.17 18.11
C LEU A 83 7.45 3.29 19.25
N GLN A 84 7.90 3.90 20.34
CA GLN A 84 8.38 3.19 21.53
C GLN A 84 7.30 2.35 22.22
N ASP A 85 6.02 2.66 21.99
CA ASP A 85 4.89 1.93 22.58
C ASP A 85 4.55 0.66 21.80
N LEU A 86 5.16 0.42 20.63
CA LEU A 86 4.98 -0.78 19.81
C LEU A 86 5.65 -2.01 20.46
N THR A 87 5.03 -2.50 21.54
CA THR A 87 5.56 -3.52 22.44
C THR A 87 4.48 -4.51 22.87
N TRP A 88 4.89 -5.71 23.32
CA TRP A 88 3.96 -6.73 23.82
C TRP A 88 3.05 -6.25 24.95
N LYS A 89 3.56 -5.38 25.83
CA LYS A 89 2.78 -4.76 26.92
C LYS A 89 1.57 -3.98 26.38
N ASN A 90 1.71 -3.37 25.21
CA ASN A 90 0.69 -2.54 24.59
C ASN A 90 -0.07 -3.25 23.45
N LYS A 91 0.11 -4.58 23.28
CA LYS A 91 -0.54 -5.37 22.22
C LYS A 91 -2.04 -5.11 22.13
N ALA A 92 -2.75 -5.14 23.26
CA ALA A 92 -4.21 -4.94 23.29
C ALA A 92 -4.61 -3.56 22.74
N ARG A 93 -3.86 -2.51 23.06
CA ARG A 93 -4.11 -1.16 22.54
C ARG A 93 -3.80 -1.08 21.05
N PHE A 94 -2.69 -1.65 20.61
CA PHE A 94 -2.31 -1.70 19.20
C PHE A 94 -3.39 -2.43 18.37
N ASN A 95 -3.81 -3.62 18.78
CA ASN A 95 -4.85 -4.39 18.10
C ASN A 95 -6.19 -3.63 18.08
N ALA A 96 -6.61 -3.03 19.19
CA ALA A 96 -7.85 -2.25 19.22
C ALA A 96 -7.84 -1.05 18.26
N LEU A 97 -6.70 -0.37 18.10
CA LEU A 97 -6.55 0.71 17.13
C LEU A 97 -6.57 0.20 15.69
N MET A 98 -5.80 -0.85 15.38
CA MET A 98 -5.78 -1.47 14.03
C MET A 98 -7.16 -2.04 13.64
N GLU A 99 -7.86 -2.71 14.55
CA GLU A 99 -9.19 -3.28 14.29
C GLU A 99 -10.23 -2.20 14.03
N LYS A 100 -10.16 -1.07 14.75
CA LYS A 100 -11.11 0.03 14.62
C LYS A 100 -10.84 0.91 13.40
N HIS A 101 -9.58 1.19 13.08
CA HIS A 101 -9.21 2.20 12.10
C HIS A 101 -8.49 1.65 10.86
N SER A 102 -8.05 0.40 10.87
CA SER A 102 -7.25 -0.24 9.80
C SER A 102 -5.86 0.38 9.53
N PHE A 103 -5.52 1.49 10.19
CA PHE A 103 -4.19 2.09 10.20
C PHE A 103 -3.89 2.72 11.56
N ILE A 104 -2.61 3.03 11.83
CA ILE A 104 -2.15 3.81 12.98
C ILE A 104 -1.03 4.72 12.52
N VAL A 105 -1.04 5.97 12.97
CA VAL A 105 0.09 6.90 12.82
C VAL A 105 1.06 6.69 13.97
N LEU A 106 2.27 6.26 13.63
CA LEU A 106 3.36 6.16 14.61
C LEU A 106 3.97 7.55 14.84
N THR A 107 4.04 7.97 16.11
CA THR A 107 4.59 9.28 16.52
C THR A 107 5.86 9.10 17.33
N ASP A 108 6.57 10.19 17.61
CA ASP A 108 7.80 10.18 18.43
C ASP A 108 8.81 9.15 17.91
N LEU A 109 9.11 9.21 16.60
CA LEU A 109 10.01 8.25 15.94
C LEU A 109 11.45 8.35 16.45
N GLY A 110 11.80 9.51 17.00
CA GLY A 110 13.12 9.85 17.51
C GLY A 110 13.97 10.52 16.44
N SER A 111 14.85 11.43 16.89
CA SER A 111 15.62 12.32 16.01
C SER A 111 16.47 11.56 14.97
N ALA A 112 16.98 10.38 15.32
CA ALA A 112 17.75 9.56 14.39
C ALA A 112 16.91 9.06 13.20
N VAL A 113 15.67 8.62 13.44
CA VAL A 113 14.77 8.14 12.39
C VAL A 113 14.25 9.30 11.55
N GLU A 114 13.88 10.41 12.20
CA GLU A 114 13.41 11.63 11.53
C GLU A 114 14.49 12.26 10.64
N SER A 115 15.74 12.32 11.12
CA SER A 115 16.88 12.79 10.34
C SER A 115 17.15 11.87 9.14
N LEU A 116 17.13 10.56 9.36
CA LEU A 116 17.36 9.58 8.29
C LEU A 116 16.28 9.68 7.20
N TYR A 117 15.01 9.78 7.60
CA TYR A 117 13.91 10.00 6.66
C TYR A 117 14.10 11.29 5.86
N THR A 118 14.43 12.39 6.54
CA THR A 118 14.66 13.69 5.89
C THR A 118 15.79 13.61 4.87
N ASP A 119 16.89 12.93 5.20
CA ASP A 119 18.03 12.73 4.31
C ASP A 119 17.68 11.88 3.08
N VAL A 120 16.90 10.81 3.27
CA VAL A 120 16.43 9.96 2.16
C VAL A 120 15.48 10.74 1.28
N ARG A 121 14.52 11.48 1.87
CA ARG A 121 13.57 12.30 1.12
C ARG A 121 14.28 13.36 0.28
N ALA A 122 15.28 14.05 0.84
CA ALA A 122 16.07 15.03 0.10
C ALA A 122 16.85 14.38 -1.06
N ALA A 123 17.43 13.20 -0.84
CA ALA A 123 18.11 12.45 -1.89
C ALA A 123 17.16 11.96 -2.99
N MET A 124 15.94 11.53 -2.62
CA MET A 124 14.88 11.17 -3.57
C MET A 124 14.45 12.35 -4.42
N GLN A 125 14.21 13.49 -3.79
CA GLN A 125 13.82 14.71 -4.48
C GLN A 125 14.89 15.09 -5.52
N SER A 126 16.16 15.15 -5.09
CA SER A 126 17.29 15.43 -5.99
C SER A 126 17.35 14.42 -7.16
N PHE A 127 17.14 13.13 -6.88
CA PHE A 127 17.07 12.11 -7.92
C PHE A 127 15.91 12.34 -8.91
N PHE A 128 14.69 12.60 -8.44
CA PHE A 128 13.54 12.80 -9.32
C PHE A 128 13.61 14.11 -10.13
N GLU A 129 14.28 15.13 -9.60
CA GLU A 129 14.57 16.40 -10.29
C GLU A 129 15.71 16.28 -11.32
N SER A 130 16.50 15.20 -11.28
CA SER A 130 17.53 14.94 -12.29
C SER A 130 16.96 14.63 -13.67
N ASP A 131 17.82 14.67 -14.68
CA ASP A 131 17.43 14.44 -16.07
C ASP A 131 16.92 13.01 -16.31
N LEU A 132 16.08 12.84 -17.33
CA LEU A 132 15.50 11.54 -17.65
C LEU A 132 16.56 10.45 -17.96
N PRO A 133 17.67 10.75 -18.66
CA PRO A 133 18.75 9.78 -18.86
C PRO A 133 19.36 9.26 -17.55
N ALA A 134 19.67 10.12 -16.57
CA ALA A 134 20.20 9.70 -15.28
C ALA A 134 19.21 8.81 -14.51
N LYS A 135 17.92 9.18 -14.52
CA LYS A 135 16.87 8.38 -13.88
C LYS A 135 16.70 7.02 -14.54
N THR A 136 16.64 6.98 -15.88
CA THR A 136 16.44 5.74 -16.63
C THR A 136 17.66 4.80 -16.57
N ALA A 137 18.86 5.34 -16.37
CA ALA A 137 20.05 4.54 -16.08
C ALA A 137 19.92 3.75 -14.77
N CYS A 138 19.02 4.18 -13.88
CA CYS A 138 18.70 3.52 -12.62
C CYS A 138 17.56 2.49 -12.73
N THR A 139 17.18 2.06 -13.94
CA THR A 139 16.25 0.94 -14.16
C THR A 139 17.02 -0.37 -14.32
N SER A 140 16.78 -1.33 -13.43
CA SER A 140 17.35 -2.67 -13.51
C SER A 140 16.67 -3.51 -14.58
N LYS A 141 17.43 -4.44 -15.19
CA LYS A 141 16.88 -5.48 -16.07
C LYS A 141 16.19 -6.61 -15.28
N HIS A 142 16.28 -6.60 -13.95
CA HIS A 142 15.68 -7.61 -13.09
C HIS A 142 14.19 -7.34 -12.86
N ILE A 143 13.38 -8.38 -13.00
CA ILE A 143 11.93 -8.33 -12.80
C ILE A 143 11.61 -8.95 -11.43
N TYR A 144 10.98 -8.16 -10.55
CA TYR A 144 10.38 -8.64 -9.32
C TYR A 144 9.29 -9.67 -9.64
N ARG A 145 9.24 -10.74 -8.84
CA ARG A 145 8.22 -11.77 -8.93
C ARG A 145 7.56 -11.95 -7.57
N ASN A 146 6.24 -12.09 -7.57
CA ASN A 146 5.48 -12.33 -6.35
C ASN A 146 5.67 -13.78 -5.82
N GLU A 147 4.95 -14.13 -4.75
CA GLU A 147 4.96 -15.45 -4.11
C GLU A 147 4.63 -16.59 -5.09
N ASN A 148 3.80 -16.32 -6.08
CA ASN A 148 3.38 -17.26 -7.14
C ASN A 148 4.35 -17.29 -8.33
N LYS A 149 5.51 -16.62 -8.23
CA LYS A 149 6.52 -16.44 -9.28
C LYS A 149 6.02 -15.67 -10.51
N THR A 150 4.88 -15.00 -10.40
CA THR A 150 4.33 -14.13 -11.45
C THR A 150 5.22 -12.89 -11.59
N PRO A 151 5.72 -12.57 -12.80
CA PRO A 151 6.45 -11.33 -13.05
C PRO A 151 5.55 -10.12 -12.77
N MET A 152 6.06 -9.13 -12.06
CA MET A 152 5.29 -7.91 -11.76
C MET A 152 5.90 -6.65 -12.40
N TRP A 153 7.10 -6.23 -11.99
CA TRP A 153 7.73 -4.99 -12.46
C TRP A 153 9.25 -5.08 -12.46
N TYR A 154 9.90 -4.19 -13.22
CA TYR A 154 11.35 -4.00 -13.14
C TYR A 154 11.73 -3.29 -11.83
N ALA A 155 12.88 -3.65 -11.26
CA ALA A 155 13.44 -2.92 -10.13
C ALA A 155 14.09 -1.60 -10.59
N GLY A 156 14.11 -0.58 -9.75
CA GLY A 156 14.68 0.73 -10.05
C GLY A 156 13.64 1.77 -10.48
N TYR A 157 14.05 2.67 -11.38
CA TYR A 157 13.22 3.78 -11.84
C TYR A 157 12.13 3.33 -12.83
N GLU A 158 10.94 3.90 -12.66
CA GLU A 158 9.79 3.80 -13.54
C GLU A 158 9.09 5.15 -13.61
N THR A 159 8.51 5.49 -14.76
CA THR A 159 7.66 6.67 -14.90
C THR A 159 6.37 6.31 -15.62
N THR A 160 5.30 6.96 -15.20
CA THR A 160 4.00 6.98 -15.87
C THR A 160 3.67 8.43 -16.20
N ARG A 161 2.47 8.68 -16.74
CA ARG A 161 1.97 10.05 -16.95
C ARG A 161 1.69 10.78 -15.62
N VAL A 162 1.47 10.06 -14.53
CA VAL A 162 0.93 10.63 -13.27
C VAL A 162 1.94 10.66 -12.13
N ARG A 163 2.86 9.71 -12.15
CA ARG A 163 3.90 9.56 -11.13
C ARG A 163 5.19 9.03 -11.70
N GLN A 164 6.27 9.42 -11.05
CA GLN A 164 7.56 8.75 -11.09
C GLN A 164 7.68 7.82 -9.87
N CYS A 165 8.42 6.74 -10.03
CA CYS A 165 8.62 5.74 -8.99
C CYS A 165 10.05 5.24 -9.00
N PHE A 166 10.63 5.02 -7.82
CA PHE A 166 11.83 4.22 -7.63
C PHE A 166 11.49 3.07 -6.70
N ARG A 167 11.59 1.82 -7.17
CA ARG A 167 11.12 0.65 -6.41
C ARG A 167 12.13 -0.48 -6.34
N GLY A 168 12.14 -1.24 -5.25
CA GLY A 168 13.08 -2.33 -5.05
C GLY A 168 12.46 -3.55 -4.38
N HIS A 169 13.01 -4.72 -4.70
CA HIS A 169 12.77 -5.96 -3.96
C HIS A 169 13.58 -5.89 -2.67
N ALA A 170 12.94 -5.62 -1.54
CA ALA A 170 13.64 -5.43 -0.26
C ALA A 170 14.42 -6.68 0.16
N GLY A 171 13.95 -7.87 -0.23
CA GLY A 171 14.66 -9.13 0.01
C GLY A 171 15.91 -9.39 -0.83
N ASP A 172 16.10 -8.70 -1.96
CA ASP A 172 17.28 -8.80 -2.84
C ASP A 172 17.50 -7.46 -3.54
N LEU A 173 18.27 -6.61 -2.86
CA LEU A 173 18.67 -5.31 -3.39
C LEU A 173 20.00 -5.36 -4.16
N SER A 174 20.63 -6.54 -4.33
CA SER A 174 21.92 -6.65 -5.03
C SER A 174 21.83 -6.31 -6.52
N ARG A 175 20.61 -6.36 -7.06
CA ARG A 175 20.29 -6.14 -8.48
C ARG A 175 19.74 -4.75 -8.76
N MET A 176 19.68 -3.88 -7.75
CA MET A 176 19.26 -2.50 -7.91
C MET A 176 20.33 -1.71 -8.66
N MET A 177 19.89 -0.81 -9.53
CA MET A 177 20.74 0.21 -10.13
C MET A 177 20.53 1.48 -9.31
N TRP A 178 21.49 1.81 -8.45
CA TRP A 178 21.39 2.95 -7.55
C TRP A 178 21.86 4.24 -8.23
N PRO A 179 21.28 5.40 -7.87
CA PRO A 179 21.78 6.70 -8.35
C PRO A 179 23.23 6.94 -7.93
N ASP A 180 23.53 6.66 -6.66
CA ASP A 180 24.87 6.68 -6.09
C ASP A 180 24.93 5.85 -4.80
N ALA A 181 26.15 5.62 -4.30
CA ALA A 181 26.40 4.80 -3.10
C ALA A 181 25.87 5.45 -1.80
N ALA A 182 25.79 6.78 -1.73
CA ALA A 182 25.30 7.48 -0.55
C ALA A 182 23.77 7.33 -0.43
N PHE A 183 23.06 7.44 -1.55
CA PHE A 183 21.64 7.16 -1.67
C PHE A 183 21.34 5.71 -1.27
N GLU A 184 22.09 4.73 -1.82
CA GLU A 184 21.94 3.32 -1.46
C GLU A 184 22.04 3.10 0.06
N THR A 185 23.08 3.68 0.67
CA THR A 185 23.34 3.52 2.10
C THR A 185 22.18 4.05 2.95
N LYS A 186 21.69 5.26 2.62
CA LYS A 186 20.59 5.91 3.36
C LYS A 186 19.27 5.17 3.15
N TRP A 187 18.95 4.77 1.92
CA TRP A 187 17.74 4.01 1.60
C TRP A 187 17.70 2.68 2.35
N ARG A 188 18.79 1.91 2.32
CA ARG A 188 18.89 0.63 3.05
C ARG A 188 18.72 0.81 4.55
N ALA A 189 19.29 1.88 5.12
CA ALA A 189 19.12 2.18 6.53
C ALA A 189 17.65 2.46 6.88
N LEU A 190 16.95 3.28 6.09
CA LEU A 190 15.53 3.57 6.31
C LEU A 190 14.67 2.32 6.13
N LEU A 191 14.91 1.56 5.06
CA LEU A 191 14.23 0.30 4.78
C LEU A 191 14.33 -0.68 5.96
N LYS A 192 15.51 -0.79 6.57
CA LYS A 192 15.71 -1.64 7.75
C LYS A 192 14.85 -1.19 8.93
N VAL A 193 14.72 0.11 9.16
CA VAL A 193 13.82 0.65 10.20
C VAL A 193 12.38 0.29 9.88
N CYS A 194 11.93 0.52 8.64
CA CYS A 194 10.59 0.17 8.18
C CYS A 194 10.29 -1.33 8.36
N GLN A 195 11.20 -2.22 7.95
CA GLN A 195 11.06 -3.66 8.11
C GLN A 195 10.93 -4.06 9.59
N ILE A 196 11.74 -3.48 10.48
CA ILE A 196 11.64 -3.76 11.93
C ILE A 196 10.27 -3.33 12.47
N ILE A 197 9.72 -2.21 12.01
CA ILE A 197 8.39 -1.74 12.42
C ILE A 197 7.31 -2.69 11.91
N CYS A 198 7.38 -3.12 10.65
CA CYS A 198 6.45 -4.10 10.08
C CYS A 198 6.53 -5.45 10.82
N ASP A 199 7.74 -5.97 11.08
CA ASP A 199 7.95 -7.24 11.78
C ASP A 199 7.36 -7.20 13.20
N LYS A 200 7.55 -6.08 13.91
CA LYS A 200 6.95 -5.87 15.24
C LYS A 200 5.44 -5.80 15.17
N SER A 201 4.90 -5.01 14.24
CA SER A 201 3.45 -4.85 14.05
C SER A 201 2.77 -6.17 13.70
N LEU A 202 3.40 -6.95 12.81
CA LEU A 202 2.94 -8.28 12.43
C LEU A 202 2.99 -9.24 13.63
N SER A 203 4.09 -9.25 14.40
CA SER A 203 4.19 -10.06 15.62
C SER A 203 3.06 -9.75 16.63
N LEU A 204 2.78 -8.46 16.87
CA LEU A 204 1.70 -8.04 17.77
C LEU A 204 0.33 -8.49 17.26
N THR A 205 0.11 -8.43 15.95
CA THR A 205 -1.14 -8.89 15.31
C THR A 205 -1.32 -10.39 15.48
N MET A 206 -0.29 -11.16 15.13
CA MET A 206 -0.34 -12.63 15.16
C MET A 206 -0.34 -13.20 16.58
N GLY A 207 0.15 -12.43 17.56
CA GLY A 207 0.21 -12.86 18.96
C GLY A 207 1.41 -13.75 19.30
N TYR A 208 2.37 -13.89 18.38
CA TYR A 208 3.66 -14.53 18.60
C TYR A 208 4.73 -13.80 17.78
N THR A 209 6.01 -13.98 18.13
CA THR A 209 7.13 -13.40 17.37
C THR A 209 7.26 -14.10 16.02
N VAL A 210 7.14 -13.34 14.93
CA VAL A 210 7.37 -13.87 13.57
C VAL A 210 8.85 -13.83 13.20
N ASP A 211 9.25 -14.66 12.24
CA ASP A 211 10.55 -14.53 11.60
C ASP A 211 10.61 -13.21 10.84
N GLY A 212 11.46 -12.29 11.32
CA GLY A 212 11.59 -10.96 10.72
C GLY A 212 12.29 -10.96 9.37
N ALA A 213 12.29 -9.81 8.71
CA ALA A 213 12.77 -9.65 7.34
C ALA A 213 14.20 -10.19 7.13
N ALA A 214 15.12 -9.98 8.08
CA ALA A 214 16.49 -10.49 7.98
C ALA A 214 16.56 -12.03 7.95
N ALA A 215 15.72 -12.71 8.74
CA ALA A 215 15.64 -14.17 8.74
C ALA A 215 15.01 -14.69 7.45
N GLN A 216 13.97 -14.00 6.95
CA GLN A 216 13.33 -14.31 5.67
C GLN A 216 14.30 -14.10 4.48
N GLN A 217 15.11 -13.04 4.51
CA GLN A 217 16.15 -12.75 3.51
C GLN A 217 17.19 -13.86 3.44
N ALA A 218 17.70 -14.32 4.58
CA ALA A 218 18.67 -15.40 4.65
C ALA A 218 18.15 -16.71 4.04
N GLN A 219 16.83 -16.90 4.01
CA GLN A 219 16.15 -18.06 3.42
C GLN A 219 15.69 -17.82 1.97
N GLY A 220 15.92 -16.63 1.41
CA GLY A 220 15.40 -16.24 0.09
C GLY A 220 13.87 -16.16 0.04
N ALA A 221 13.23 -15.93 1.20
CA ALA A 221 11.78 -15.91 1.39
C ALA A 221 11.21 -14.51 1.64
N ASP A 222 12.05 -13.48 1.79
CA ASP A 222 11.59 -12.10 1.95
C ASP A 222 11.06 -11.56 0.61
N LEU A 223 9.73 -11.45 0.49
CA LEU A 223 9.05 -10.92 -0.68
C LEU A 223 8.71 -9.43 -0.55
N SER A 224 9.21 -8.77 0.50
CA SER A 224 8.92 -7.37 0.77
C SER A 224 9.37 -6.47 -0.37
N VAL A 225 8.63 -5.38 -0.55
CA VAL A 225 8.83 -4.39 -1.61
C VAL A 225 8.90 -3.01 -1.00
N CYS A 226 9.67 -2.12 -1.62
CA CYS A 226 9.79 -0.73 -1.19
C CYS A 226 9.63 0.19 -2.38
N TYR A 227 8.96 1.33 -2.16
CA TYR A 227 8.65 2.31 -3.18
C TYR A 227 8.98 3.71 -2.68
N ALA A 228 9.53 4.53 -3.58
CA ALA A 228 9.47 5.98 -3.49
C ALA A 228 8.62 6.47 -4.65
N PHE A 229 7.65 7.32 -4.36
CA PHE A 229 6.80 7.92 -5.37
C PHE A 229 7.03 9.42 -5.43
N HIS A 230 6.99 9.96 -6.64
CA HIS A 230 6.95 11.39 -6.89
C HIS A 230 5.79 11.68 -7.82
N TYR A 231 4.75 12.32 -7.28
CA TYR A 231 3.57 12.72 -8.01
C TYR A 231 3.82 14.07 -8.69
N LEU A 232 3.59 14.12 -10.00
CA LEU A 232 3.85 15.32 -10.78
C LEU A 232 2.72 16.33 -10.55
N ASN A 233 3.09 17.59 -10.33
CA ASN A 233 2.16 18.70 -10.18
C ASN A 233 2.15 19.53 -11.47
N GLU A 234 1.83 18.88 -12.59
CA GLU A 234 1.79 19.48 -13.92
C GLU A 234 0.40 19.29 -14.55
N GLU A 235 0.02 20.20 -15.45
CA GLU A 235 -1.27 20.09 -16.14
C GLU A 235 -1.31 18.81 -16.98
N GLY A 236 -2.34 17.99 -16.78
CA GLY A 236 -2.46 16.70 -17.47
C GLY A 236 -1.63 15.56 -16.89
N THR A 237 -1.05 15.69 -15.68
CA THR A 237 -0.41 14.58 -14.94
C THR A 237 -1.31 13.98 -13.85
N GLY A 238 -2.62 14.09 -14.01
CA GLY A 238 -3.55 13.20 -13.33
C GLY A 238 -3.92 13.51 -11.88
N GLN A 239 -4.04 14.79 -11.52
CA GLN A 239 -4.77 15.18 -10.30
C GLN A 239 -6.27 15.42 -10.57
N SER A 240 -6.84 14.68 -11.52
CA SER A 240 -8.29 14.65 -11.78
C SER A 240 -8.89 13.34 -11.26
N GLU A 241 -10.22 13.29 -11.06
CA GLU A 241 -10.93 12.10 -10.54
C GLU A 241 -10.66 10.82 -11.35
N ASP A 242 -10.30 10.95 -12.64
CA ASP A 242 -10.12 9.84 -13.58
C ASP A 242 -8.64 9.40 -13.77
N GLU A 243 -7.67 10.13 -13.21
CA GLU A 243 -6.24 9.95 -13.53
C GLU A 243 -5.35 9.78 -12.29
N ASN A 244 -5.93 9.64 -11.09
CA ASN A 244 -5.16 9.45 -9.86
C ASN A 244 -4.86 7.97 -9.56
N VAL A 245 -3.98 7.70 -8.59
CA VAL A 245 -3.93 6.36 -7.96
C VAL A 245 -5.27 6.15 -7.29
N LEU A 246 -6.12 5.33 -7.90
CA LEU A 246 -7.45 5.05 -7.40
C LEU A 246 -7.37 4.37 -6.04
N GLU A 247 -8.50 4.39 -5.33
CA GLU A 247 -8.68 3.63 -4.10
C GLU A 247 -8.29 2.17 -4.35
N HIS A 248 -7.33 1.68 -3.57
CA HIS A 248 -6.84 0.32 -3.66
C HIS A 248 -6.45 -0.19 -2.28
N ILE A 249 -6.24 -1.50 -2.20
CA ILE A 249 -5.70 -2.17 -1.03
C ILE A 249 -4.34 -2.73 -1.43
N ASP A 250 -3.32 -2.47 -0.62
CA ASP A 250 -2.03 -3.07 -0.84
C ASP A 250 -2.07 -4.59 -0.60
N PRO A 251 -1.42 -5.40 -1.45
CA PRO A 251 -1.39 -6.86 -1.30
C PRO A 251 -0.45 -7.34 -0.18
N SER A 252 0.12 -6.42 0.60
CA SER A 252 1.12 -6.69 1.64
C SER A 252 0.49 -7.07 2.97
N LEU A 253 1.20 -7.87 3.78
CA LEU A 253 0.78 -8.17 5.16
C LEU A 253 0.77 -6.93 6.05
N TYR A 254 1.71 -6.02 5.81
CA TYR A 254 1.86 -4.74 6.49
C TYR A 254 2.45 -3.72 5.52
N VAL A 255 2.01 -2.48 5.64
CA VAL A 255 2.52 -1.33 4.90
C VAL A 255 2.92 -0.25 5.89
N ILE A 256 4.03 0.42 5.60
CA ILE A 256 4.48 1.60 6.32
C ILE A 256 4.79 2.70 5.32
N GLU A 257 4.23 3.88 5.57
CA GLU A 257 4.43 5.09 4.78
C GLU A 257 5.10 6.14 5.68
N PRO A 258 6.42 6.35 5.54
CA PRO A 258 7.17 7.29 6.37
C PRO A 258 7.02 8.76 5.94
#